data_AF-A0A6I6DH99-F1
#
_entry.id   AF-A0A6I6DH99-F1
#
_cell.length_a   1.000
_cell.length_b   1.000
_cell.length_c   1.000
_cell.angle_alpha   90.00
_cell.angle_beta   90.00
_cell.angle_gamma   90.00
#
_symmetry.space_group_name_H-M   'P 1'
#
loop_
_entity.id
_entity.type
_entity.pdbx_description
1 polymer ?
#
loop_
_entity_poly.entity_id
_entity_poly.type
_entity_poly.pdbx_seq_one_letter_code
_entity_poly.pdbx_strand_id
1 'polypeptide(L)'
;MKLKSKKLVCGVGINDVPGFSKTRQGKNWYSVITRAYSEMFKSRQPTYENVTVHPDWLTGSNFKNSNIHDHYVPGYCLDKDILVPGNKEYSEAACRYVPQYVNNLLLDRGNDRGLLPVGVTRHGKGFQAHCSQLQQNDKSKKVSLGTFSTPELAHREWQRGKIKAIVLVIEKYKTEPMPLREIIAALKLRIRKLKNDIRKKRITIKL
;
A
#
# COMPACT_ATOMS: atom_id res chain seq x y z
N MET A 1 -30.96 4.49 34.38
CA MET A 1 -29.73 3.70 34.11
C MET A 1 -28.77 4.60 33.33
N LYS A 2 -27.68 5.12 33.93
CA LYS A 2 -26.71 5.95 33.20
C LYS A 2 -25.92 5.05 32.26
N LEU A 3 -26.14 5.17 30.94
CA LEU A 3 -25.29 4.55 29.93
C LEU A 3 -23.85 5.01 30.19
N LYS A 4 -22.95 4.11 30.61
CA LYS A 4 -21.52 4.39 30.67
C LYS A 4 -21.11 4.82 29.26
N SER A 5 -20.69 6.07 29.10
CA SER A 5 -20.12 6.58 27.86
C SER A 5 -19.03 5.61 27.42
N LYS A 6 -19.26 4.90 26.30
CA LYS A 6 -18.25 4.00 25.73
C LYS A 6 -17.10 4.87 25.24
N LYS A 7 -15.90 4.64 25.77
CA LYS A 7 -14.69 5.37 25.36
C LYS A 7 -14.48 5.22 23.85
N LEU A 8 -14.44 6.34 23.14
CA LEU A 8 -14.16 6.37 21.71
C LEU A 8 -12.71 5.93 21.43
N VAL A 9 -12.51 5.22 20.31
CA VAL A 9 -11.20 4.83 19.82
C VAL A 9 -10.57 6.03 19.13
N CYS A 10 -9.41 6.50 19.63
CA CYS A 10 -8.74 7.71 19.13
C CYS A 10 -9.66 8.94 19.06
N GLY A 11 -10.61 9.07 20.00
CA GLY A 11 -11.51 10.22 20.08
C GLY A 11 -12.64 10.27 19.05
N VAL A 12 -12.66 9.35 18.06
CA VAL A 12 -13.66 9.38 16.96
C VAL A 12 -14.33 8.03 16.69
N GLY A 13 -13.64 6.91 16.89
CA GLY A 13 -14.15 5.58 16.52
C GLY A 13 -15.16 5.04 17.53
N ILE A 14 -16.34 4.63 17.05
CA ILE A 14 -17.43 4.10 17.88
C ILE A 14 -17.40 2.57 17.80
N ASN A 15 -16.94 1.90 18.87
CA ASN A 15 -17.07 0.45 18.99
C ASN A 15 -18.43 0.09 19.64
N ASP A 16 -19.45 -0.04 18.81
CA ASP A 16 -20.80 -0.41 19.18
C ASP A 16 -21.04 -1.93 19.20
N VAL A 17 -20.11 -2.73 18.66
CA VAL A 17 -20.23 -4.20 18.56
C VAL A 17 -19.51 -4.91 19.73
N PRO A 18 -20.24 -5.64 20.60
CA PRO A 18 -19.63 -6.40 21.69
C PRO A 18 -18.60 -7.42 21.18
N GLY A 19 -17.42 -7.46 21.81
CA GLY A 19 -16.35 -8.40 21.45
C GLY A 19 -15.64 -8.12 20.12
N PHE A 20 -15.95 -7.03 19.41
CA PHE A 20 -15.41 -6.78 18.07
C PHE A 20 -13.88 -6.74 18.01
N SER A 21 -13.23 -6.17 19.03
CA SER A 21 -11.76 -6.14 19.12
C SER A 21 -11.09 -7.52 19.12
N LYS A 22 -11.84 -8.58 19.45
CA LYS A 22 -11.36 -9.97 19.41
C LYS A 22 -11.47 -10.60 18.02
N THR A 23 -12.27 -10.02 17.12
CA THR A 23 -12.42 -10.51 15.75
C THR A 23 -11.34 -9.93 14.83
N ARG A 24 -11.10 -10.57 13.69
CA ARG A 24 -10.18 -10.06 12.67
C ARG A 24 -10.65 -8.72 12.10
N GLN A 25 -11.94 -8.61 11.78
CA GLN A 25 -12.53 -7.37 11.25
C GLN A 25 -12.37 -6.22 12.24
N GLY A 26 -12.58 -6.49 13.53
CA GLY A 26 -12.37 -5.47 14.56
C GLY A 26 -10.90 -5.07 14.67
N LYS A 27 -9.96 -6.02 14.68
CA LYS A 27 -8.52 -5.69 14.65
C LYS A 27 -8.15 -4.81 13.45
N ASN A 28 -8.71 -5.10 12.26
CA ASN A 28 -8.52 -4.26 11.07
C ASN A 28 -9.12 -2.87 11.26
N TRP A 29 -10.35 -2.77 11.76
CA TRP A 29 -11.02 -1.50 12.05
C TRP A 29 -10.22 -0.65 13.04
N TYR A 30 -9.78 -1.24 14.16
CA TYR A 30 -8.92 -0.57 15.14
C TYR A 30 -7.62 -0.06 14.52
N SER A 31 -7.00 -0.86 13.62
CA SER A 31 -5.80 -0.46 12.87
C SER A 31 -6.08 0.73 11.95
N VAL A 32 -7.21 0.73 11.23
CA VAL A 32 -7.64 1.82 10.34
C VAL A 32 -7.86 3.11 11.15
N ILE A 33 -8.62 3.05 12.24
CA ILE A 33 -8.87 4.22 13.12
C ILE A 33 -7.57 4.73 13.74
N THR A 34 -6.71 3.84 14.22
CA THR A 34 -5.42 4.23 14.83
C THR A 34 -4.53 4.93 13.81
N ARG A 35 -4.39 4.39 12.60
CA ARG A 35 -3.59 5.00 11.53
C ARG A 35 -4.09 6.39 11.14
N ALA A 36 -5.41 6.60 11.17
CA ALA A 36 -6.04 7.84 10.75
C ALA A 36 -6.17 8.89 11.86
N TYR A 37 -6.17 8.53 13.14
CA TYR A 37 -6.50 9.48 14.22
C TYR A 37 -5.60 9.41 15.46
N SER A 38 -4.71 8.42 15.58
CA SER A 38 -3.74 8.43 16.68
C SER A 38 -2.61 9.41 16.41
N GLU A 39 -2.52 10.47 17.22
CA GLU A 39 -1.42 11.44 17.18
C GLU A 39 -0.04 10.78 17.34
N MET A 40 0.09 9.87 18.32
CA MET A 40 1.31 9.09 18.53
C MET A 40 1.69 8.24 17.32
N PHE A 41 0.70 7.68 16.61
CA PHE A 41 0.99 6.92 15.40
C PHE A 41 1.46 7.85 14.27
N LYS A 42 0.77 8.97 14.06
CA LYS A 42 1.08 9.94 13.00
C LYS A 42 2.46 10.58 13.19
N SER A 43 2.86 10.86 14.44
CA SER A 43 4.21 11.39 14.72
C SER A 43 5.33 10.42 14.35
N ARG A 44 5.07 9.11 14.48
CA ARG A 44 6.01 8.04 14.08
C ARG A 44 5.91 7.68 12.61
N GLN A 45 4.78 7.96 11.96
CA GLN A 45 4.48 7.60 10.58
C GLN A 45 3.88 8.81 9.82
N PRO A 46 4.70 9.81 9.45
CA PRO A 46 4.22 11.05 8.83
C PRO A 46 3.45 10.84 7.52
N THR A 47 3.63 9.70 6.84
CA THR A 47 2.84 9.34 5.65
C THR A 47 1.33 9.28 5.91
N TYR A 48 0.94 9.10 7.18
CA TYR A 48 -0.43 9.05 7.66
C TYR A 48 -0.95 10.37 8.25
N GLU A 49 -0.16 11.44 8.25
CA GLU A 49 -0.52 12.75 8.86
C GLU A 49 -1.90 13.23 8.41
N ASN A 50 -2.15 13.24 7.10
CA ASN A 50 -3.41 13.69 6.49
C ASN A 50 -4.37 12.54 6.17
N VAL A 51 -4.18 11.35 6.77
CA VAL A 51 -5.08 10.22 6.52
C VAL A 51 -6.33 10.29 7.41
N THR A 52 -7.48 10.04 6.81
CA THR A 52 -8.83 10.05 7.41
C THR A 52 -9.56 8.74 7.12
N VAL A 53 -10.76 8.58 7.69
CA VAL A 53 -11.66 7.44 7.45
C VAL A 53 -13.02 8.01 7.05
N HIS A 54 -13.65 7.41 6.05
CA HIS A 54 -15.00 7.77 5.64
C HIS A 54 -15.96 7.65 6.84
N PRO A 55 -16.91 8.58 7.05
CA PRO A 55 -17.78 8.60 8.22
C PRO A 55 -18.46 7.26 8.53
N ASP A 56 -18.92 6.55 7.50
CA ASP A 56 -19.55 5.23 7.67
C ASP A 56 -18.63 4.21 8.35
N TRP A 57 -17.34 4.28 8.10
CA TRP A 57 -16.36 3.38 8.68
C TRP A 57 -15.85 3.83 10.06
N LEU A 58 -16.32 4.97 10.60
CA LEU A 58 -16.06 5.37 11.98
C LEU A 58 -16.88 4.56 13.00
N THR A 59 -17.93 3.86 12.56
CA THR A 59 -18.75 2.99 13.42
C THR A 59 -18.40 1.53 13.17
N GLY A 60 -18.16 0.78 14.24
CA GLY A 60 -17.70 -0.61 14.19
C GLY A 60 -18.69 -1.54 13.49
N SER A 61 -19.99 -1.40 13.74
CA SER A 61 -21.04 -2.19 13.07
C SER A 61 -21.11 -1.92 11.57
N ASN A 62 -21.07 -0.65 11.15
CA ASN A 62 -21.02 -0.27 9.74
C ASN A 62 -19.79 -0.85 9.05
N PHE A 63 -18.60 -0.72 9.66
CA PHE A 63 -17.39 -1.34 9.11
C PHE A 63 -17.52 -2.86 9.05
N LYS A 64 -18.08 -3.51 10.08
CA LYS A 64 -18.29 -4.96 10.12
C LYS A 64 -19.20 -5.46 9.01
N ASN A 65 -20.24 -4.68 8.66
CA ASN A 65 -21.26 -5.02 7.68
C ASN A 65 -20.95 -4.50 6.25
N SER A 66 -19.84 -3.81 6.06
CA SER A 66 -19.42 -3.30 4.74
C SER A 66 -19.12 -4.45 3.78
N ASN A 67 -19.47 -4.28 2.49
CA ASN A 67 -19.23 -5.29 1.45
C ASN A 67 -17.74 -5.45 1.12
N ILE A 68 -16.87 -4.62 1.73
CA ILE A 68 -15.42 -4.80 1.62
C ILE A 68 -14.98 -6.20 2.06
N HIS A 69 -15.68 -6.82 3.01
CA HIS A 69 -15.31 -8.14 3.55
C HIS A 69 -15.68 -9.30 2.63
N ASP A 70 -16.55 -9.11 1.64
CA ASP A 70 -16.90 -10.12 0.64
C ASP A 70 -15.68 -10.52 -0.18
N HIS A 71 -14.73 -9.58 -0.32
CA HIS A 71 -13.48 -9.77 -1.04
C HIS A 71 -12.31 -10.19 -0.14
N TYR A 72 -12.58 -10.61 1.10
CA TYR A 72 -11.52 -11.04 2.01
C TYR A 72 -11.08 -12.48 1.78
N VAL A 73 -9.78 -12.70 1.62
CA VAL A 73 -9.13 -14.01 1.67
C VAL A 73 -8.19 -14.07 2.89
N PRO A 74 -8.11 -15.19 3.64
CA PRO A 74 -7.17 -15.34 4.75
C PRO A 74 -5.74 -14.92 4.38
N GLY A 75 -5.14 -14.06 5.22
CA GLY A 75 -3.80 -13.49 5.00
C GLY A 75 -3.76 -12.20 4.18
N TYR A 76 -4.89 -11.74 3.61
CA TYR A 76 -4.93 -10.47 2.89
C TYR A 76 -4.98 -9.28 3.85
N CYS A 77 -4.42 -8.17 3.41
CA CYS A 77 -4.38 -6.89 4.14
C CYS A 77 -5.28 -5.87 3.45
N LEU A 78 -5.98 -5.04 4.24
CA LEU A 78 -6.75 -3.93 3.71
C LEU A 78 -5.81 -2.79 3.30
N ASP A 79 -5.84 -2.41 2.02
CA ASP A 79 -5.02 -1.35 1.46
C ASP A 79 -5.91 -0.24 0.88
N LYS A 80 -5.53 1.03 1.11
CA LYS A 80 -6.29 2.22 0.66
C LYS A 80 -5.75 2.87 -0.62
N ASP A 81 -4.55 2.48 -1.06
CA ASP A 81 -3.78 3.14 -2.11
C ASP A 81 -3.73 2.34 -3.42
N ILE A 82 -4.09 1.05 -3.37
CA ILE A 82 -3.96 0.13 -4.50
C ILE A 82 -4.75 0.61 -5.70
N LEU A 83 -5.99 1.08 -5.50
CA LEU A 83 -6.81 1.65 -6.56
C LEU A 83 -6.38 3.09 -6.84
N VAL A 84 -6.32 3.93 -5.80
CA VAL A 84 -6.05 5.37 -5.90
C VAL A 84 -4.69 5.69 -5.27
N PRO A 85 -3.63 5.91 -6.07
CA PRO A 85 -2.29 6.12 -5.51
C PRO A 85 -2.19 7.41 -4.71
N GLY A 86 -1.76 7.30 -3.45
CA GLY A 86 -1.63 8.44 -2.56
C GLY A 86 -2.93 8.90 -1.92
N ASN A 87 -3.97 8.07 -1.98
CA ASN A 87 -5.24 8.31 -1.31
C ASN A 87 -5.04 8.59 0.19
N LYS A 88 -5.91 9.45 0.70
CA LYS A 88 -5.88 9.92 2.09
C LYS A 88 -7.09 9.50 2.89
N GLU A 89 -8.06 8.80 2.30
CA GLU A 89 -9.23 8.33 3.02
C GLU A 89 -9.35 6.80 2.96
N TYR A 90 -9.59 6.16 4.12
CA TYR A 90 -10.07 4.79 4.15
C TYR A 90 -11.58 4.75 3.90
N SER A 91 -12.00 4.13 2.80
CA SER A 91 -13.41 4.01 2.42
C SER A 91 -13.66 2.72 1.63
N GLU A 92 -14.92 2.27 1.58
CA GLU A 92 -15.31 1.09 0.79
C GLU A 92 -15.05 1.29 -0.71
N ALA A 93 -15.18 2.52 -1.20
CA ALA A 93 -14.94 2.85 -2.61
C ALA A 93 -13.46 2.71 -3.02
N ALA A 94 -12.53 3.08 -2.14
CA ALA A 94 -11.10 3.14 -2.48
C ALA A 94 -10.28 1.94 -1.97
N CYS A 95 -10.70 1.30 -0.88
CA CYS A 95 -9.94 0.23 -0.24
C CYS A 95 -10.18 -1.13 -0.88
N ARG A 96 -9.17 -2.00 -0.91
CA ARG A 96 -9.32 -3.43 -1.24
C ARG A 96 -8.47 -4.30 -0.34
N TYR A 97 -8.92 -5.53 -0.10
CA TYR A 97 -8.07 -6.56 0.47
C TYR A 97 -7.11 -7.09 -0.60
N VAL A 98 -5.82 -7.11 -0.28
CA VAL A 98 -4.77 -7.57 -1.19
C VAL A 98 -3.80 -8.52 -0.50
N PRO A 99 -3.19 -9.47 -1.24
CA PRO A 99 -2.07 -10.24 -0.70
C PRO A 99 -0.93 -9.33 -0.25
N GLN A 100 -0.17 -9.78 0.74
CA GLN A 100 0.95 -9.00 1.27
C GLN A 100 2.00 -8.63 0.20
N TYR A 101 2.23 -9.50 -0.80
CA TYR A 101 3.16 -9.21 -1.89
C TYR A 101 2.67 -8.10 -2.82
N VAL A 102 1.35 -7.95 -3.03
CA VAL A 102 0.76 -6.85 -3.80
C VAL A 102 0.90 -5.54 -3.05
N ASN A 103 0.60 -5.54 -1.75
CA ASN A 103 0.80 -4.37 -0.88
C ASN A 103 2.27 -3.91 -0.90
N ASN A 104 3.20 -4.84 -0.71
CA ASN A 104 4.63 -4.55 -0.65
C ASN A 104 5.23 -4.10 -2.00
N LEU A 105 4.60 -4.46 -3.12
CA LEU A 105 5.03 -4.04 -4.44
C LEU A 105 5.03 -2.51 -4.58
N LEU A 106 4.08 -1.80 -3.98
CA LEU A 106 3.89 -0.36 -4.19
C LEU A 106 4.41 0.51 -3.03
N LEU A 107 4.91 -0.10 -1.96
CA LEU A 107 5.49 0.64 -0.83
C LEU A 107 6.68 1.49 -1.30
N ASP A 108 6.58 2.80 -1.06
CA ASP A 108 7.67 3.73 -1.25
C ASP A 108 8.38 4.00 0.08
N ARG A 109 9.64 3.56 0.21
CA ARG A 109 10.48 3.86 1.39
C ARG A 109 11.21 5.20 1.18
N GLY A 110 10.42 6.27 1.08
CA GLY A 110 10.93 7.60 0.75
C GLY A 110 11.94 8.15 1.76
N ASN A 111 11.81 7.81 3.04
CA ASN A 111 12.65 8.35 4.11
C ASN A 111 14.11 7.87 4.05
N ASP A 112 14.39 6.71 3.46
CA ASP A 112 15.72 6.07 3.53
C ASP A 112 16.67 6.51 2.40
N ARG A 113 16.19 7.20 1.36
CA ARG A 113 16.96 7.44 0.10
C ARG A 113 17.55 8.83 -0.08
N GLY A 114 17.18 9.80 0.76
CA GLY A 114 17.57 11.21 0.59
C GLY A 114 17.11 11.79 -0.75
N LEU A 115 17.99 12.49 -1.46
CA LEU A 115 17.70 13.13 -2.75
C LEU A 115 17.76 12.18 -3.97
N LEU A 116 18.14 10.92 -3.77
CA LEU A 116 18.25 9.98 -4.89
C LEU A 116 16.87 9.55 -5.40
N PRO A 117 16.74 9.25 -6.70
CA PRO A 117 15.53 8.67 -7.24
C PRO A 117 15.16 7.36 -6.55
N VAL A 118 13.86 7.02 -6.56
CA VAL A 118 13.38 5.73 -6.05
C VAL A 118 14.14 4.56 -6.69
N GLY A 119 14.52 3.60 -5.84
CA GLY A 119 15.25 2.39 -6.25
C GLY A 119 16.72 2.58 -6.58
N VAL A 120 17.28 3.77 -6.29
CA VAL A 120 18.68 4.09 -6.51
C VAL A 120 19.38 4.33 -5.18
N THR A 121 20.58 3.77 -5.02
CA THR A 121 21.47 4.01 -3.87
C THR A 121 22.88 4.31 -4.35
N ARG A 122 23.67 5.08 -3.59
CA ARG A 122 25.11 5.22 -3.84
C ARG A 122 25.81 3.88 -3.65
N HIS A 123 26.75 3.55 -4.53
CA HIS A 123 27.56 2.33 -4.45
C HIS A 123 28.96 2.62 -4.98
N GLY A 124 29.93 2.80 -4.07
CA GLY A 124 31.28 3.25 -4.42
C GLY A 124 31.25 4.61 -5.13
N LYS A 125 31.87 4.66 -6.32
CA LYS A 125 31.89 5.87 -7.19
C LYS A 125 30.64 5.98 -8.09
N GLY A 126 29.71 5.03 -8.05
CA GLY A 126 28.54 4.99 -8.92
C GLY A 126 27.21 4.89 -8.17
N PHE A 127 26.16 4.57 -8.94
CA PHE A 127 24.78 4.50 -8.47
C PHE A 127 24.21 3.12 -8.80
N GLN A 128 23.82 2.36 -7.78
CA GLN A 128 23.23 1.04 -7.95
C GLN A 128 21.71 1.14 -8.04
N ALA A 129 21.15 0.49 -9.06
CA ALA A 129 19.72 0.31 -9.21
C ALA A 129 19.29 -1.04 -8.62
N HIS A 130 18.18 -1.06 -7.89
CA HIS A 130 17.64 -2.31 -7.35
C HIS A 130 16.11 -2.30 -7.27
N CYS A 131 15.48 -3.45 -7.48
CA CYS A 131 14.03 -3.59 -7.37
C CYS A 131 13.65 -4.85 -6.60
N SER A 132 12.67 -4.75 -5.71
CA SER A 132 12.02 -5.92 -5.14
C SER A 132 11.21 -6.64 -6.22
N GLN A 133 11.48 -7.92 -6.43
CA GLN A 133 10.80 -8.77 -7.39
C GLN A 133 10.28 -10.03 -6.70
N LEU A 134 9.05 -10.43 -7.03
CA LEU A 134 8.48 -11.69 -6.60
C LEU A 134 9.31 -12.85 -7.17
N GLN A 135 9.65 -13.81 -6.31
CA GLN A 135 10.37 -15.02 -6.66
C GLN A 135 9.38 -16.21 -6.78
N GLN A 136 9.86 -17.34 -7.30
CA GLN A 136 9.05 -18.55 -7.45
C GLN A 136 8.49 -19.10 -6.12
N ASN A 137 9.15 -18.84 -5.00
CA ASN A 137 8.70 -19.24 -3.66
C ASN A 137 7.74 -18.24 -3.01
N ASP A 138 7.08 -17.39 -3.81
CA ASP A 138 6.15 -16.34 -3.38
C ASP A 138 6.74 -15.28 -2.42
N LYS A 139 8.08 -15.25 -2.25
CA LYS A 139 8.77 -14.23 -1.48
C LYS A 139 9.29 -13.12 -2.38
N SER A 140 9.28 -11.89 -1.88
CA SER A 140 9.94 -10.77 -2.57
C SER A 140 11.43 -10.76 -2.24
N LYS A 141 12.28 -10.67 -3.27
CA LYS A 141 13.73 -10.51 -3.13
C LYS A 141 14.19 -9.20 -3.76
N LYS A 142 15.12 -8.52 -3.10
CA LYS A 142 15.80 -7.35 -3.66
C LYS A 142 16.77 -7.81 -4.75
N VAL A 143 16.52 -7.42 -6.00
CA VAL A 143 17.35 -7.77 -7.16
C VAL A 143 18.17 -6.56 -7.57
N SER A 144 19.49 -6.74 -7.73
CA SER A 144 20.39 -5.73 -8.33
C SER A 144 20.12 -5.65 -9.83
N LEU A 145 19.96 -4.43 -10.33
CA LEU A 145 19.70 -4.13 -11.74
C LEU A 145 20.94 -3.53 -12.43
N GLY A 146 22.07 -3.46 -11.71
CA GLY A 146 23.34 -2.92 -12.20
C GLY A 146 23.81 -1.69 -11.42
N THR A 147 25.03 -1.24 -11.74
CA THR A 147 25.63 0.01 -11.23
C THR A 147 25.94 0.92 -12.41
N PHE A 148 25.63 2.21 -12.27
CA PHE A 148 25.65 3.21 -13.33
C PHE A 148 26.40 4.46 -12.91
N SER A 149 26.84 5.26 -13.89
CA SER A 149 27.60 6.49 -13.66
C SER A 149 26.76 7.65 -13.12
N THR A 150 25.44 7.67 -13.37
CA THR A 150 24.53 8.72 -12.89
C THR A 150 23.28 8.14 -12.24
N PRO A 151 22.63 8.86 -11.32
CA PRO A 151 21.40 8.39 -10.67
C PRO A 151 20.23 8.28 -11.66
N GLU A 152 20.20 9.06 -12.74
CA GLU A 152 19.16 9.01 -13.77
C GLU A 152 19.25 7.72 -14.59
N LEU A 153 20.47 7.27 -14.93
CA LEU A 153 20.70 6.00 -15.61
C LEU A 153 20.29 4.83 -14.72
N ALA A 154 20.70 4.85 -13.45
CA ALA A 154 20.27 3.85 -12.47
C ALA A 154 18.74 3.83 -12.31
N HIS A 155 18.11 5.00 -12.23
CA HIS A 155 16.67 5.10 -12.11
C HIS A 155 15.94 4.59 -13.36
N ARG A 156 16.52 4.76 -14.55
CA ARG A 156 15.94 4.20 -15.78
C ARG A 156 15.87 2.69 -15.72
N GLU A 157 16.93 2.04 -15.26
CA GLU A 157 16.94 0.59 -15.09
C GLU A 157 16.03 0.14 -13.96
N TRP A 158 15.90 0.94 -12.89
CA TRP A 158 14.86 0.72 -11.89
C TRP A 158 13.44 0.75 -12.48
N GLN A 159 13.11 1.73 -13.33
CA GLN A 159 11.77 1.82 -13.94
C GLN A 159 11.48 0.56 -14.79
N ARG A 160 12.45 0.08 -15.57
CA ARG A 160 12.34 -1.16 -16.35
C ARG A 160 12.18 -2.37 -15.44
N GLY A 161 13.01 -2.48 -14.41
CA GLY A 161 12.93 -3.55 -13.41
C GLY A 161 11.61 -3.56 -12.64
N LYS A 162 11.04 -2.37 -12.37
CA LYS A 162 9.76 -2.21 -11.69
C LYS A 162 8.58 -2.61 -12.58
N ILE A 163 8.63 -2.30 -13.89
CA ILE A 163 7.64 -2.83 -14.85
C ILE A 163 7.65 -4.35 -14.82
N LYS A 164 8.82 -4.99 -14.89
CA LYS A 164 8.95 -6.46 -14.79
C LYS A 164 8.37 -6.99 -13.48
N ALA A 165 8.68 -6.34 -12.36
CA ALA A 165 8.14 -6.71 -11.05
C ALA A 165 6.60 -6.65 -11.00
N ILE A 166 6.00 -5.58 -11.54
CA ILE A 166 4.55 -5.43 -11.57
C ILE A 166 3.90 -6.48 -12.48
N VAL A 167 4.52 -6.81 -13.62
CA VAL A 167 4.03 -7.87 -14.52
C VAL A 167 4.02 -9.22 -13.79
N LEU A 168 5.11 -9.59 -13.11
CA LEU A 168 5.18 -10.83 -12.33
C LEU A 168 4.08 -10.90 -11.24
N VAL A 169 3.85 -9.78 -10.55
CA VAL A 169 2.79 -9.70 -9.54
C VAL A 169 1.40 -9.80 -10.17
N ILE A 170 1.16 -9.19 -11.34
CA ILE A 170 -0.12 -9.34 -12.05
C ILE A 170 -0.36 -10.81 -12.41
N GLU A 171 0.64 -11.49 -12.98
CA GLU A 171 0.48 -12.89 -13.39
C GLU A 171 0.24 -13.80 -12.18
N LYS A 172 0.97 -13.62 -11.07
CA LYS A 172 0.69 -14.33 -9.82
C LYS A 172 -0.70 -13.99 -9.26
N TYR A 173 -1.06 -12.71 -9.23
CA TYR A 173 -2.33 -12.29 -8.64
C TYR A 173 -3.53 -12.89 -9.37
N LYS A 174 -3.45 -13.08 -10.70
CA LYS A 174 -4.50 -13.77 -11.48
C LYS A 174 -4.75 -15.21 -11.05
N THR A 175 -3.79 -15.87 -10.41
CA THR A 175 -3.93 -17.26 -9.92
C THR A 175 -4.42 -17.34 -8.48
N GLU A 176 -4.65 -16.20 -7.82
CA GLU A 176 -5.21 -16.17 -6.47
C GLU A 176 -6.67 -16.64 -6.46
N PRO A 177 -7.21 -17.06 -5.29
CA PRO A 177 -8.60 -17.52 -5.20
C PRO A 177 -9.65 -16.49 -5.65
N MET A 178 -9.35 -15.20 -5.51
CA MET A 178 -10.28 -14.11 -5.83
C MET A 178 -9.55 -12.88 -6.40
N PRO A 179 -9.17 -12.91 -7.68
CA PRO A 179 -8.50 -11.80 -8.32
C PRO A 179 -9.50 -10.72 -8.75
N LEU A 180 -9.35 -9.50 -8.23
CA LEU A 180 -10.19 -8.37 -8.62
C LEU A 180 -9.64 -7.69 -9.87
N ARG A 181 -10.50 -7.51 -10.88
CA ARG A 181 -10.15 -6.87 -12.16
C ARG A 181 -9.62 -5.45 -11.99
N GLU A 182 -10.17 -4.71 -11.04
CA GLU A 182 -9.75 -3.33 -10.73
C GLU A 182 -8.33 -3.25 -10.14
N ILE A 183 -7.90 -4.23 -9.34
CA ILE A 183 -6.52 -4.29 -8.85
C ILE A 183 -5.57 -4.52 -10.02
N ILE A 184 -5.90 -5.45 -10.92
CA ILE A 184 -5.12 -5.68 -12.15
C ILE A 184 -5.08 -4.43 -13.01
N ALA A 185 -6.22 -3.74 -13.18
CA ALA A 185 -6.30 -2.50 -13.94
C ALA A 185 -5.43 -1.40 -13.31
N ALA A 186 -5.48 -1.24 -11.99
CA ALA A 186 -4.67 -0.30 -11.25
C ALA A 186 -3.17 -0.57 -11.43
N LEU A 187 -2.72 -1.82 -11.31
CA LEU A 187 -1.33 -2.21 -11.56
C LEU A 187 -0.91 -1.96 -13.02
N LYS A 188 -1.79 -2.22 -14.00
CA LYS A 188 -1.53 -1.89 -15.41
C LYS A 188 -1.39 -0.37 -15.62
N LEU A 189 -2.14 0.47 -14.90
CA LEU A 189 -1.96 1.93 -14.94
C LEU A 189 -0.58 2.34 -14.44
N ARG A 190 -0.04 1.68 -13.41
CA ARG A 190 1.34 1.94 -12.93
C ARG A 190 2.38 1.57 -13.98
N ILE A 191 2.19 0.46 -14.69
CA ILE A 191 3.04 0.09 -15.85
C ILE A 191 2.99 1.19 -16.93
N ARG A 192 1.79 1.66 -17.29
CA ARG A 192 1.63 2.73 -18.30
C ARG A 192 2.34 4.01 -17.87
N LYS A 193 2.22 4.40 -16.60
CA LYS A 193 2.94 5.55 -16.03
C LYS A 193 4.45 5.38 -16.15
N LEU A 194 5.02 4.24 -15.74
CA LEU A 194 6.45 3.96 -15.86
C LEU A 194 6.93 4.03 -17.31
N LYS A 195 6.19 3.42 -18.24
CA LYS A 195 6.52 3.48 -19.68
C LYS A 195 6.49 4.91 -20.21
N ASN A 196 5.52 5.72 -19.79
CA ASN A 196 5.44 7.12 -20.18
C ASN A 196 6.60 7.95 -19.59
N ASP A 197 6.94 7.74 -18.31
CA ASP A 197 8.07 8.41 -17.67
C ASP A 197 9.39 8.02 -18.36
N ILE A 198 9.55 6.74 -18.76
CA ILE A 198 10.67 6.27 -19.60
C ILE A 198 10.76 7.04 -20.91
N ARG A 199 9.66 7.05 -21.68
CA ARG A 199 9.60 7.71 -23.00
C ARG A 199 9.89 9.21 -22.92
N LYS A 200 9.38 9.88 -21.88
CA LYS A 200 9.57 11.33 -21.67
C LYS A 200 10.87 11.67 -20.93
N LYS A 201 11.74 10.69 -20.70
CA LYS A 201 12.98 10.80 -19.92
C LYS A 201 12.80 11.35 -18.49
N ARG A 202 11.62 11.18 -17.87
CA ARG A 202 11.30 11.65 -16.51
C ARG A 202 11.71 10.66 -15.43
N ILE A 203 12.03 11.20 -14.25
CA ILE A 203 12.12 10.46 -12.99
C ILE A 203 10.71 10.20 -12.48
N THR A 204 10.42 8.95 -12.09
CA THR A 204 9.17 8.58 -11.44
C THR A 204 9.26 8.91 -9.96
N ILE A 205 8.42 9.84 -9.50
CA ILE A 205 8.38 10.26 -8.09
C ILE A 205 7.46 9.36 -7.27
N LYS A 206 6.31 8.95 -7.83
CA LYS A 206 5.30 8.13 -7.15
C LYS A 206 4.59 7.20 -8.14
N LEU A 207 4.22 6.01 -7.68
CA LEU A 207 3.43 5.02 -8.41
C LEU A 207 2.05 4.84 -7.79
#